data_AF-A0A2J0T0Z5-F1
#
_entry.id   AF-A0A2J0T0Z5-F1
#
_cell.length_a   1.000
_cell.length_b   1.000
_cell.length_c   1.000
_cell.angle_alpha   90.00
_cell.angle_beta   90.00
_cell.angle_gamma   90.00
#
_symmetry.space_group_name_H-M   'P 1'
#
loop_
_entity.id
_entity.type
_entity.pdbx_description
1 polymer ?
#
loop_
_entity_poly.entity_id
_entity_poly.type
_entity_poly.pdbx_seq_one_letter_code
_entity_poly.pdbx_strand_id
1 'polypeptide(L)'
;MALGFGECLSMKAECATFWAGWGAIATAAVGLVTVLVAFLAWRTSRQAATIAARQHLDSQVLWKAQARIVGRLLLHEVTAVPKKIQTYAAELDALPTLDPSRVKDWRAVKNAVERLAEPLLPSAEAIAERIHYLSVDLGADLATMISHSRDINAAACHIAAHIHEHQPIPTIMATRISVSYTGRRMALEVLRQQLQFVASIAPDLVDRFREEVLSESERTEGQERIPVA
;
A
#
# COMPACT_ATOMS: atom_id res chain seq x y z
N MET A 1 27.88 -28.54 -72.50
CA MET A 1 27.95 -27.13 -72.92
C MET A 1 27.16 -26.33 -71.90
N ALA A 2 27.82 -25.45 -71.14
CA ALA A 2 27.13 -24.60 -70.16
C ALA A 2 26.45 -23.47 -70.94
N LEU A 3 25.12 -23.50 -71.03
CA LEU A 3 24.32 -22.44 -71.64
C LEU A 3 24.51 -21.16 -70.81
N GLY A 4 24.90 -20.08 -71.48
CA GLY A 4 25.12 -18.78 -70.85
C GLY A 4 23.79 -18.10 -70.51
N PHE A 5 23.78 -17.30 -69.44
CA PHE A 5 22.60 -16.57 -68.95
C PHE A 5 21.83 -15.78 -70.04
N GLY A 6 22.53 -15.33 -71.09
CA GLY A 6 21.96 -14.59 -72.22
C GLY A 6 21.11 -15.43 -73.19
N GLU A 7 21.35 -16.74 -73.30
CA GLU A 7 20.65 -17.60 -74.28
C GLU A 7 19.29 -18.10 -73.78
N CYS A 8 19.08 -18.14 -72.46
CA CYS A 8 17.84 -18.63 -71.83
C CYS A 8 16.83 -17.54 -71.45
N LEU A 9 17.05 -16.28 -71.81
CA LEU A 9 16.07 -15.19 -71.69
C LEU A 9 14.88 -15.34 -72.66
N SER A 10 15.04 -16.13 -73.73
CA SER A 10 14.04 -16.31 -74.80
C SER A 10 12.89 -17.30 -74.50
N MET A 11 12.75 -17.82 -73.26
CA MET A 11 11.69 -18.77 -72.85
C MET A 11 11.44 -19.94 -73.84
N LYS A 12 12.49 -20.50 -74.44
CA LYS A 12 12.38 -21.75 -75.21
C LYS A 12 12.27 -22.93 -74.24
N ALA A 13 11.51 -23.97 -74.62
CA ALA A 13 11.20 -25.14 -73.78
C ALA A 13 12.44 -25.84 -73.19
N GLU A 14 13.59 -25.76 -73.88
CA GLU A 14 14.87 -26.35 -73.46
C GLU A 14 15.56 -25.59 -72.30
N CYS A 15 15.10 -24.38 -71.96
CA CYS A 15 15.64 -23.57 -70.86
C CYS A 15 14.89 -23.74 -69.53
N ALA A 16 13.82 -24.54 -69.49
CA ALA A 16 13.03 -24.77 -68.29
C ALA A 16 13.86 -25.43 -67.17
N THR A 17 14.77 -26.34 -67.52
CA THR A 17 15.67 -27.02 -66.57
C THR A 17 16.75 -26.10 -66.01
N PHE A 18 17.23 -25.13 -66.81
CA PHE A 18 18.17 -24.10 -66.37
C PHE A 18 17.54 -23.14 -65.36
N TRP A 19 16.35 -22.61 -65.66
CA TRP A 19 15.61 -21.75 -64.73
C TRP A 19 15.12 -22.50 -63.47
N ALA A 20 14.74 -23.77 -63.59
CA ALA A 20 14.41 -24.62 -62.44
C ALA A 20 15.63 -24.85 -61.53
N GLY A 21 16.83 -25.03 -62.10
CA GLY A 21 18.08 -25.14 -61.33
C GLY A 21 18.40 -23.87 -60.53
N TRP A 22 18.28 -22.70 -61.17
CA TRP A 22 18.43 -21.40 -60.48
C TRP A 22 17.34 -21.14 -59.44
N GLY A 23 16.10 -21.53 -59.73
CA GLY A 23 14.98 -21.47 -58.77
C GLY A 23 15.25 -22.33 -57.53
N ALA A 24 15.80 -23.53 -57.69
CA ALA A 24 16.18 -24.40 -56.58
C ALA A 24 17.34 -23.83 -55.73
N ILE A 25 18.33 -23.20 -56.37
CA ILE A 25 19.42 -22.53 -55.66
C ILE A 25 18.90 -21.31 -54.88
N ALA A 26 18.04 -20.51 -55.50
CA ALA A 26 17.44 -19.34 -54.86
C ALA A 26 16.58 -19.73 -53.65
N THR A 27 15.74 -20.77 -53.77
CA THR A 27 14.91 -21.24 -52.64
C THR A 27 15.75 -21.88 -51.53
N ALA A 28 16.81 -22.62 -51.88
CA ALA A 28 17.76 -23.15 -50.90
C ALA A 28 18.49 -22.03 -50.14
N ALA A 29 18.92 -20.98 -50.83
CA ALA A 29 19.57 -19.82 -50.23
C ALA A 29 18.63 -19.08 -49.27
N VAL A 30 17.37 -18.84 -49.67
CA VAL A 30 16.35 -18.24 -48.81
C VAL A 30 16.10 -19.12 -47.58
N GLY A 31 15.96 -20.43 -47.75
CA GLY A 31 15.77 -21.37 -46.64
C GLY A 31 16.90 -21.31 -45.62
N LEU A 32 18.16 -21.21 -46.07
CA LEU A 32 19.33 -21.12 -45.19
C LEU A 32 19.34 -19.81 -44.39
N VAL A 33 18.98 -18.69 -45.03
CA VAL A 33 18.82 -17.40 -44.34
C VAL A 33 17.68 -17.47 -43.32
N THR A 34 16.55 -18.08 -43.66
CA THR A 34 15.42 -18.24 -42.74
C THR A 34 15.81 -19.06 -41.50
N VAL A 35 16.56 -20.17 -41.68
CA VAL A 35 17.05 -20.98 -40.55
C VAL A 35 18.02 -20.18 -39.68
N LEU A 36 18.91 -19.39 -40.27
CA LEU A 36 19.84 -18.53 -39.55
C LEU A 36 19.11 -17.45 -38.73
N VAL A 37 18.11 -16.80 -39.31
CA VAL A 37 17.26 -15.82 -38.63
C VAL A 37 16.48 -16.48 -37.50
N ALA A 38 15.91 -17.67 -37.74
CA ALA A 38 15.20 -18.43 -36.70
C ALA A 38 16.12 -18.82 -35.54
N PHE A 39 17.36 -19.21 -35.82
CA PHE A 39 18.36 -19.54 -34.81
C PHE A 39 18.80 -18.31 -34.01
N LEU A 40 19.04 -17.18 -34.68
CA LEU A 40 19.34 -15.90 -34.03
C LEU A 40 18.18 -15.43 -33.16
N ALA A 41 16.95 -15.50 -33.68
CA ALA A 41 15.74 -15.16 -32.93
C ALA A 41 15.57 -16.08 -31.71
N TRP A 42 15.83 -17.38 -31.83
CA TRP A 42 15.79 -18.32 -30.71
C TRP A 42 16.85 -17.98 -29.64
N ARG A 43 18.07 -17.64 -30.05
CA ARG A 43 19.14 -17.24 -29.13
C ARG A 43 18.79 -15.93 -28.40
N THR A 44 18.32 -14.92 -29.13
CA THR A 44 17.90 -13.64 -28.55
C THR A 44 16.69 -13.81 -27.64
N SER A 45 15.72 -14.66 -28.02
CA SER A 45 14.56 -15.00 -27.18
C SER A 45 14.98 -15.67 -25.87
N ARG A 46 15.93 -16.62 -25.90
CA ARG A 46 16.48 -17.24 -24.68
C ARG A 46 17.21 -16.23 -23.79
N GLN A 47 17.97 -15.31 -24.37
CA GLN A 47 18.64 -14.26 -23.60
C GLN A 47 17.64 -13.27 -22.98
N ALA A 48 16.58 -12.91 -23.69
CA ALA A 48 15.51 -12.07 -23.14
C ALA A 48 14.78 -12.77 -21.99
N ALA A 49 14.50 -14.07 -22.11
CA ALA A 49 13.87 -14.86 -21.05
C ALA A 49 14.73 -14.94 -19.78
N THR A 50 16.07 -15.07 -19.90
CA THR A 50 16.95 -15.09 -18.73
C THR A 50 17.07 -13.71 -18.07
N ILE A 51 17.03 -12.62 -18.84
CA ILE A 51 17.01 -11.26 -18.29
C ILE A 51 15.68 -10.99 -17.57
N ALA A 52 14.55 -11.37 -18.16
CA ALA A 52 13.23 -11.25 -17.52
C ALA A 52 13.15 -12.05 -16.22
N ALA A 53 13.68 -13.28 -16.22
CA ALA A 53 13.75 -14.10 -15.01
C ALA A 53 14.59 -13.45 -13.91
N ARG A 54 15.73 -12.83 -14.26
CA ARG A 54 16.56 -12.07 -13.31
C ARG A 54 15.84 -10.83 -12.79
N GLN A 55 15.16 -10.07 -13.65
CA GLN A 55 14.37 -8.91 -13.23
C GLN A 55 13.24 -9.29 -12.27
N HIS A 56 12.59 -10.42 -12.50
CA HIS A 56 11.59 -10.94 -11.56
C HIS A 56 12.21 -11.26 -10.19
N LEU A 57 13.37 -11.91 -10.14
CA LEU A 57 14.06 -12.21 -8.89
C LEU A 57 14.51 -10.93 -8.16
N ASP A 58 15.13 -10.00 -8.88
CA ASP A 58 15.60 -8.73 -8.31
C ASP A 58 14.42 -7.90 -7.78
N SER A 59 13.29 -7.89 -8.50
CA SER A 59 12.08 -7.21 -8.05
C SER A 59 11.52 -7.80 -6.76
N GLN A 60 11.57 -9.13 -6.59
CA GLN A 60 11.14 -9.79 -5.35
C GLN A 60 12.06 -9.47 -4.17
N VAL A 61 13.38 -9.42 -4.39
CA VAL A 61 14.35 -9.04 -3.35
C VAL A 61 14.12 -7.61 -2.88
N LEU A 62 13.95 -6.67 -3.82
CA LEU A 62 13.64 -5.28 -3.52
C LEU A 62 12.32 -5.12 -2.79
N TRP A 63 11.28 -5.84 -3.23
CA TRP A 63 9.96 -5.82 -2.60
C TRP A 63 10.04 -6.27 -1.14
N LYS A 64 10.71 -7.40 -0.86
CA LYS A 64 10.93 -7.89 0.52
C LYS A 64 11.74 -6.92 1.38
N ALA A 65 12.78 -6.30 0.82
CA ALA A 65 13.57 -5.32 1.56
C ALA A 65 12.72 -4.09 1.94
N GLN A 66 11.87 -3.62 1.03
CA GLN A 66 10.97 -2.50 1.29
C GLN A 66 9.86 -2.87 2.29
N ALA A 67 9.27 -4.06 2.15
CA ALA A 67 8.31 -4.62 3.10
C ALA A 67 8.84 -4.57 4.53
N ARG A 68 10.09 -5.04 4.72
CA ARG A 68 10.77 -5.05 6.01
C ARG A 68 11.00 -3.67 6.59
N ILE A 69 11.46 -2.72 5.77
CA ILE A 69 11.72 -1.35 6.23
C ILE A 69 10.40 -0.71 6.68
N VAL A 70 9.35 -0.83 5.86
CA VAL A 70 8.01 -0.31 6.18
C VAL A 70 7.47 -0.99 7.43
N GLY A 71 7.56 -2.31 7.52
CA GLY A 71 7.13 -3.10 8.67
C GLY A 71 7.81 -2.66 9.98
N ARG A 72 9.14 -2.54 9.98
CA ARG A 72 9.89 -2.10 11.17
C ARG A 72 9.60 -0.66 11.56
N LEU A 73 9.42 0.24 10.58
CA LEU A 73 9.08 1.63 10.84
C LEU A 73 7.72 1.75 11.54
N LEU A 74 6.75 0.94 11.11
CA LEU A 74 5.38 0.96 11.65
C LEU A 74 5.21 0.12 12.92
N LEU A 75 6.13 -0.79 13.23
CA LEU A 75 6.00 -1.72 14.34
C LEU A 75 5.72 -1.01 15.68
N HIS A 76 6.47 0.04 15.99
CA HIS A 76 6.26 0.79 17.23
C HIS A 76 4.89 1.48 17.26
N GLU A 77 4.45 2.03 16.13
CA GLU A 77 3.20 2.75 16.04
C GLU A 77 2.00 1.80 16.15
N VAL A 78 1.99 0.73 15.36
CA VAL A 78 0.95 -0.32 15.35
C VAL A 78 0.82 -0.95 16.74
N THR A 79 1.94 -1.33 17.37
CA THR A 79 1.94 -1.93 18.71
C THR A 79 1.44 -1.00 19.82
N ALA A 80 1.53 0.32 19.63
CA ALA A 80 1.04 1.31 20.58
C ALA A 80 -0.47 1.60 20.44
N VAL A 81 -1.10 1.23 19.32
CA VAL A 81 -2.52 1.53 19.03
C VAL A 81 -3.47 1.03 20.11
N PRO A 82 -3.42 -0.25 20.56
CA PRO A 82 -4.39 -0.74 21.54
C PRO A 82 -4.39 0.08 22.84
N LYS A 83 -3.20 0.48 23.31
CA LYS A 83 -3.05 1.31 24.51
C LYS A 83 -3.58 2.73 24.32
N LYS A 84 -3.33 3.34 23.15
CA LYS A 84 -3.89 4.65 22.80
C LYS A 84 -5.42 4.61 22.80
N ILE A 85 -6.00 3.62 22.13
CA ILE A 85 -7.45 3.44 22.05
C ILE A 85 -8.06 3.24 23.44
N GLN A 86 -7.45 2.40 24.29
CA GLN A 86 -7.92 2.19 25.66
C GLN A 86 -7.94 3.50 26.47
N THR A 87 -6.91 4.33 26.30
CA THR A 87 -6.81 5.64 26.98
C THR A 87 -7.92 6.57 26.51
N TYR A 88 -8.10 6.70 25.19
CA TYR A 88 -9.15 7.56 24.63
C TYR A 88 -10.56 7.06 24.95
N ALA A 89 -10.79 5.75 24.92
CA ALA A 89 -12.06 5.16 25.31
C ALA A 89 -12.39 5.46 26.78
N ALA A 90 -11.44 5.32 27.69
CA ALA A 90 -11.64 5.67 29.10
C ALA A 90 -11.92 7.17 29.30
N GLU A 91 -11.26 8.04 28.54
CA GLU A 91 -11.54 9.48 28.55
C GLU A 91 -12.95 9.81 28.03
N LEU A 92 -13.40 9.12 26.98
CA LEU A 92 -14.74 9.25 26.42
C LEU A 92 -15.84 8.70 27.34
N ASP A 93 -15.58 7.59 28.04
CA ASP A 93 -16.54 6.96 28.96
C ASP A 93 -16.77 7.82 30.21
N ALA A 94 -15.78 8.62 30.60
CA ALA A 94 -15.94 9.62 31.67
C ALA A 94 -16.88 10.78 31.28
N LEU A 95 -17.21 10.94 29.99
CA LEU A 95 -18.05 12.03 29.48
C LEU A 95 -19.50 11.57 29.29
N PRO A 96 -20.47 12.00 30.12
CA PRO A 96 -21.81 11.41 30.08
C PRO A 96 -22.62 11.78 28.82
N THR A 97 -22.44 12.96 28.24
CA THR A 97 -23.25 13.44 27.09
C THR A 97 -22.67 14.74 26.48
N LEU A 98 -23.16 15.12 25.30
CA LEU A 98 -22.95 16.43 24.67
C LEU A 98 -24.13 17.40 24.89
N ASP A 99 -25.08 17.06 25.76
CA ASP A 99 -26.20 17.94 26.10
C ASP A 99 -25.71 19.13 26.97
N PRO A 100 -25.84 20.39 26.49
CA PRO A 100 -25.42 21.57 27.23
C PRO A 100 -26.01 21.74 28.62
N SER A 101 -27.18 21.16 28.87
CA SER A 101 -27.81 21.21 30.19
C SER A 101 -27.20 20.22 31.19
N ARG A 102 -26.47 19.20 30.72
CA ARG A 102 -25.96 18.08 31.53
C ARG A 102 -24.43 18.06 31.65
N VAL A 103 -23.72 18.75 30.75
CA VAL A 103 -22.26 18.85 30.81
C VAL A 103 -21.82 19.83 31.89
N LYS A 104 -21.12 19.31 32.90
CA LYS A 104 -20.55 20.13 33.99
C LYS A 104 -19.21 20.76 33.63
N ASP A 105 -18.40 20.06 32.83
CA ASP A 105 -17.07 20.51 32.42
C ASP A 105 -16.90 20.38 30.90
N TRP A 106 -17.14 21.49 30.21
CA TRP A 106 -16.98 21.57 28.77
C TRP A 106 -15.50 21.58 28.32
N ARG A 107 -14.58 21.97 29.19
CA ARG A 107 -13.14 21.96 28.88
C ARG A 107 -12.62 20.53 28.84
N ALA A 108 -13.06 19.67 29.78
CA ALA A 108 -12.76 18.25 29.74
C ALA A 108 -13.27 17.58 28.46
N VAL A 109 -14.51 17.89 28.04
CA VAL A 109 -15.08 17.39 26.77
C VAL A 109 -14.24 17.84 25.58
N LYS A 110 -13.95 19.14 25.48
CA LYS A 110 -13.17 19.71 24.38
C LYS A 110 -11.78 19.07 24.30
N ASN A 111 -11.07 18.97 25.41
CA ASN A 111 -9.74 18.37 25.47
C ASN A 111 -9.74 16.89 25.05
N ALA A 112 -10.73 16.10 25.49
CA ALA A 112 -10.83 14.69 25.12
C ALA A 112 -11.12 14.51 23.62
N VAL A 113 -11.99 15.36 23.07
CA VAL A 113 -12.31 15.36 21.64
C VAL A 113 -11.11 15.84 20.81
N GLU A 114 -10.43 16.90 21.22
CA GLU A 114 -9.24 17.42 20.50
C GLU A 114 -8.09 16.40 20.47
N ARG A 115 -7.92 15.58 21.51
CA ARG A 115 -6.95 14.47 21.50
C ARG A 115 -7.26 13.40 20.46
N LEU A 116 -8.54 13.19 20.16
CA LEU A 116 -9.00 12.26 19.13
C LEU A 116 -8.98 12.84 17.72
N ALA A 117 -8.77 14.16 17.59
CA ALA A 117 -8.50 14.81 16.32
C ALA A 117 -7.04 14.58 15.84
N GLU A 118 -6.20 13.94 16.66
CA GLU A 118 -4.89 13.49 16.22
C GLU A 118 -4.99 12.08 15.59
N PRO A 119 -4.34 11.83 14.44
CA PRO A 119 -4.30 10.50 13.85
C PRO A 119 -3.78 9.44 14.83
N LEU A 120 -4.40 8.27 14.86
CA LEU A 120 -3.92 7.14 15.69
C LEU A 120 -2.60 6.57 15.14
N LEU A 121 -2.47 6.61 13.81
CA LEU A 121 -1.41 6.03 13.00
C LEU A 121 -0.77 7.08 12.06
N PRO A 122 -0.20 8.18 12.56
CA PRO A 122 0.30 9.27 11.71
C PRO A 122 1.37 8.80 10.71
N SER A 123 2.23 7.86 11.10
CA SER A 123 3.30 7.33 10.25
C SER A 123 2.73 6.41 9.17
N ALA A 124 1.82 5.50 9.54
CA ALA A 124 1.15 4.61 8.59
C ALA A 124 0.30 5.40 7.57
N GLU A 125 -0.35 6.49 8.01
CA GLU A 125 -1.07 7.39 7.12
C GLU A 125 -0.14 8.12 6.14
N ALA A 126 1.03 8.57 6.61
CA ALA A 126 2.02 9.24 5.77
C ALA A 126 2.65 8.32 4.70
N ILE A 127 2.69 7.01 4.97
CA ILE A 127 3.21 6.01 4.03
C ILE A 127 2.13 5.08 3.48
N ALA A 128 0.86 5.52 3.48
CA ALA A 128 -0.28 4.72 3.02
C ALA A 128 -0.07 4.17 1.59
N GLU A 129 0.60 4.92 0.71
CA GLU A 129 0.91 4.47 -0.64
C GLU A 129 1.90 3.29 -0.68
N ARG A 130 2.62 3.01 0.40
CA ARG A 130 3.67 1.98 0.53
C ARG A 130 3.23 0.76 1.32
N ILE A 131 1.99 0.73 1.85
CA ILE A 131 1.48 -0.43 2.59
C ILE A 131 1.32 -1.67 1.70
N HIS A 132 1.24 -1.48 0.37
CA HIS A 132 1.21 -2.57 -0.61
C HIS A 132 2.51 -3.40 -0.67
N TYR A 133 3.58 -2.94 0.00
CA TYR A 133 4.79 -3.75 0.18
C TYR A 133 4.65 -4.78 1.32
N LEU A 134 3.67 -4.62 2.22
CA LEU A 134 3.40 -5.63 3.24
C LEU A 134 2.69 -6.85 2.63
N SER A 135 2.55 -7.94 3.40
CA SER A 135 1.67 -9.03 2.99
C SER A 135 0.26 -8.53 2.70
N VAL A 136 -0.43 -9.22 1.79
CA VAL A 136 -1.76 -8.79 1.30
C VAL A 136 -2.73 -8.60 2.47
N ASP A 137 -2.72 -9.53 3.42
CA ASP A 137 -3.61 -9.51 4.58
C ASP A 137 -3.25 -8.35 5.54
N LEU A 138 -1.97 -8.18 5.90
CA LEU A 138 -1.55 -7.07 6.75
C LEU A 138 -1.77 -5.71 6.10
N GLY A 139 -1.50 -5.58 4.81
CA GLY A 139 -1.73 -4.35 4.06
C GLY A 139 -3.21 -3.96 4.05
N ALA A 140 -4.11 -4.93 3.86
CA ALA A 140 -5.56 -4.70 3.88
C ALA A 140 -6.07 -4.33 5.28
N ASP A 141 -5.61 -5.01 6.32
CA ASP A 141 -6.02 -4.74 7.70
C ASP A 141 -5.48 -3.39 8.18
N LEU A 142 -4.23 -3.05 7.83
CA LEU A 142 -3.65 -1.74 8.12
C LEU A 142 -4.36 -0.62 7.36
N ALA A 143 -4.74 -0.84 6.09
CA ALA A 143 -5.55 0.12 5.33
C ALA A 143 -6.91 0.35 6.00
N THR A 144 -7.54 -0.71 6.49
CA THR A 144 -8.79 -0.65 7.23
C THR A 144 -8.63 0.18 8.51
N MET A 145 -7.57 -0.07 9.29
CA MET A 145 -7.27 0.73 10.49
C MET A 145 -6.96 2.20 10.17
N ILE A 146 -6.24 2.49 9.09
CA ILE A 146 -6.00 3.86 8.61
C ILE A 146 -7.34 4.54 8.27
N SER A 147 -8.24 3.85 7.57
CA SER A 147 -9.56 4.39 7.24
C SER A 147 -10.35 4.76 8.50
N HIS A 148 -10.41 3.87 9.48
CA HIS A 148 -11.11 4.14 10.73
C HIS A 148 -10.43 5.21 11.59
N SER A 149 -9.10 5.30 11.60
CA SER A 149 -8.34 6.39 12.22
C SER A 149 -8.78 7.75 11.66
N ARG A 150 -8.90 7.85 10.34
CA ARG A 150 -9.36 9.08 9.66
C ARG A 150 -10.81 9.41 9.97
N ASP A 151 -11.69 8.42 10.03
CA ASP A 151 -13.10 8.63 10.38
C ASP A 151 -13.25 9.14 11.83
N ILE A 152 -12.51 8.55 12.77
CA ILE A 152 -12.46 8.98 14.17
C ILE A 152 -11.96 10.42 14.27
N ASN A 153 -10.85 10.74 13.59
CA ASN A 153 -10.29 12.08 13.55
C ASN A 153 -11.29 13.09 12.98
N ALA A 154 -11.89 12.78 11.83
CA ALA A 154 -12.87 13.66 11.19
C ALA A 154 -14.10 13.89 12.09
N ALA A 155 -14.60 12.85 12.75
CA ALA A 155 -15.69 12.96 13.70
C ALA A 155 -15.31 13.82 14.92
N ALA A 156 -14.10 13.64 15.46
CA ALA A 156 -13.58 14.43 16.56
C ALA A 156 -13.40 15.91 16.18
N CYS A 157 -12.76 16.21 15.05
CA CYS A 157 -12.66 17.56 14.50
C CYS A 157 -14.04 18.22 14.33
N HIS A 158 -15.01 17.47 13.81
CA HIS A 158 -16.37 17.96 13.65
C HIS A 158 -17.03 18.28 14.99
N ILE A 159 -16.87 17.44 16.03
CA ILE A 159 -17.40 17.74 17.37
C ILE A 159 -16.73 18.99 17.95
N ALA A 160 -15.39 19.07 17.89
CA ALA A 160 -14.63 20.21 18.41
C ALA A 160 -15.05 21.53 17.76
N ALA A 161 -15.26 21.55 16.44
CA ALA A 161 -15.67 22.73 15.70
C ALA A 161 -17.07 23.27 16.11
N HIS A 162 -17.93 22.42 16.67
CA HIS A 162 -19.28 22.78 17.11
C HIS A 162 -19.35 23.12 18.61
N ILE A 163 -18.22 23.17 19.32
CA ILE A 163 -18.13 23.66 20.69
C ILE A 163 -17.75 25.14 20.64
N HIS A 164 -18.67 26.02 21.02
CA HIS A 164 -18.45 27.46 21.03
C HIS A 164 -18.32 28.00 22.45
N GLU A 165 -17.16 28.59 22.75
CA GLU A 165 -16.92 29.32 23.99
C GLU A 165 -17.33 30.79 23.81
N HIS A 166 -18.37 31.21 24.52
CA HIS A 166 -18.78 32.61 24.52
C HIS A 166 -18.05 33.34 25.65
N GLN A 167 -17.18 34.29 25.28
CA GLN A 167 -16.59 35.20 26.24
C GLN A 167 -17.69 36.08 26.86
N PRO A 168 -17.66 36.29 28.18
CA PRO A 168 -18.64 37.18 28.81
C PRO A 168 -18.49 38.60 28.25
N ILE A 169 -19.63 39.21 27.92
CA ILE A 169 -19.68 40.60 27.44
C ILE A 169 -19.11 41.49 28.56
N PRO A 170 -18.09 42.33 28.31
CA PRO A 170 -17.36 43.06 29.36
C PRO A 170 -18.23 44.02 30.19
N THR A 171 -19.41 44.39 29.70
CA THR A 171 -20.38 45.27 30.39
C THR A 171 -21.35 44.54 31.32
N ILE A 172 -21.46 43.21 31.24
CA ILE A 172 -22.32 42.41 32.11
C ILE A 172 -21.40 41.64 33.05
N MET A 173 -21.62 41.72 34.37
CA MET A 173 -20.91 40.92 35.38
C MET A 173 -21.26 39.42 35.28
N ALA A 174 -21.18 38.83 34.09
CA ALA A 174 -21.25 37.41 33.86
C ALA A 174 -19.87 36.82 34.17
N THR A 175 -19.73 36.28 35.38
CA THR A 175 -18.49 35.60 35.83
C THR A 175 -18.31 34.21 35.22
N ARG A 176 -19.23 33.73 34.36
CA ARG A 176 -19.15 32.40 33.73
C ARG A 176 -19.01 32.50 32.22
N ILE A 177 -17.96 31.83 31.72
CA ILE A 177 -17.86 31.44 30.31
C ILE A 177 -19.06 30.53 30.03
N SER A 178 -19.89 30.91 29.07
CA SER A 178 -20.99 30.05 28.61
C SER A 178 -20.51 29.27 27.39
N VAL A 179 -20.59 27.94 27.46
CA VAL A 179 -20.23 27.07 26.34
C VAL A 179 -21.50 26.50 25.76
N SER A 180 -21.64 26.58 24.44
CA SER A 180 -22.77 26.01 23.71
C SER A 180 -22.27 24.96 22.71
N TYR A 181 -23.02 23.88 22.56
CA TYR A 181 -22.79 22.89 21.52
C TYR A 181 -23.94 22.92 20.50
N THR A 182 -23.59 23.11 19.23
CA THR A 182 -24.56 23.25 18.12
C THR A 182 -24.64 22.00 17.23
N GLY A 183 -23.82 20.98 17.53
CA GLY A 183 -23.73 19.76 16.73
C GLY A 183 -24.75 18.67 17.08
N ARG A 184 -24.52 17.47 16.53
CA ARG A 184 -25.41 16.31 16.75
C ARG A 184 -25.24 15.74 18.16
N ARG A 185 -26.35 15.59 18.89
CA ARG A 185 -26.36 15.05 20.27
C ARG A 185 -25.74 13.65 20.39
N MET A 186 -25.86 12.83 19.35
CA MET A 186 -25.33 11.45 19.32
C MET A 186 -23.89 11.35 18.81
N ALA A 187 -23.23 12.47 18.49
CA ALA A 187 -21.89 12.43 17.89
C ALA A 187 -20.85 11.73 18.79
N LEU A 188 -20.95 11.93 20.10
CA LEU A 188 -20.06 11.27 21.07
C LEU A 188 -20.27 9.75 21.09
N GLU A 189 -21.51 9.30 20.94
CA GLU A 189 -21.84 7.87 20.93
C GLU A 189 -21.35 7.19 19.66
N VAL A 190 -21.50 7.85 18.51
CA VAL A 190 -20.92 7.38 17.24
C VAL A 190 -19.39 7.28 17.33
N LEU A 191 -18.75 8.27 17.95
CA LEU A 191 -17.30 8.26 18.16
C LEU A 191 -16.86 7.09 19.06
N ARG A 192 -17.64 6.77 20.11
CA ARG A 192 -17.41 5.58 20.95
C ARG A 192 -17.52 4.28 20.15
N GLN A 193 -18.57 4.14 19.34
CA GLN A 193 -18.78 2.94 18.53
C GLN A 193 -17.62 2.71 17.55
N GLN A 194 -17.12 3.78 16.93
CA GLN A 194 -15.95 3.70 16.05
C GLN A 194 -14.70 3.29 16.82
N LEU A 195 -14.42 3.87 17.99
CA LEU A 195 -13.28 3.47 18.82
C LEU A 195 -13.39 2.02 19.31
N GLN A 196 -14.58 1.56 19.68
CA GLN A 196 -14.82 0.17 20.08
C GLN A 196 -14.60 -0.80 18.92
N PHE A 197 -14.98 -0.42 17.69
CA PHE A 197 -14.68 -1.21 16.51
C PHE A 197 -13.16 -1.33 16.28
N VAL A 198 -12.42 -0.22 16.35
CA VAL A 198 -10.96 -0.29 16.20
C VAL A 198 -10.33 -1.08 17.36
N ALA A 199 -10.86 -0.96 18.57
CA ALA A 199 -10.40 -1.71 19.74
C ALA A 199 -10.56 -3.24 19.58
N SER A 200 -11.58 -3.70 18.84
CA SER A 200 -11.82 -5.14 18.65
C SER A 200 -10.89 -5.77 17.63
N ILE A 201 -10.46 -5.02 16.61
CA ILE A 201 -9.56 -5.50 15.55
C ILE A 201 -8.08 -5.29 15.85
N ALA A 202 -7.73 -4.25 16.63
CA ALA A 202 -6.34 -3.85 16.85
C ALA A 202 -5.45 -4.93 17.51
N PRO A 203 -5.90 -5.72 18.52
CA PRO A 203 -5.05 -6.73 19.14
C PRO A 203 -4.59 -7.80 18.15
N ASP A 204 -5.53 -8.34 17.37
CA ASP A 204 -5.24 -9.38 16.37
C ASP A 204 -4.29 -8.87 15.27
N LEU A 205 -4.51 -7.63 14.80
CA LEU A 205 -3.59 -7.01 13.85
C LEU A 205 -2.18 -6.86 14.44
N VAL A 206 -2.07 -6.40 15.69
CA VAL A 206 -0.77 -6.19 16.35
C VAL A 206 -0.01 -7.51 16.48
N ASP A 207 -0.68 -8.59 16.86
CA ASP A 207 -0.04 -9.90 17.01
C ASP A 207 0.47 -10.42 15.68
N ARG A 208 -0.37 -10.40 14.63
CA ARG A 208 0.03 -10.80 13.27
C ARG A 208 1.14 -9.92 12.71
N PHE A 209 1.06 -8.61 12.91
CA PHE A 209 2.07 -7.65 12.44
C PHE A 209 3.40 -7.87 13.14
N ARG A 210 3.39 -8.16 14.45
CA ARG A 210 4.59 -8.47 15.22
C ARG A 210 5.21 -9.78 14.75
N GLU A 211 4.41 -10.82 14.55
CA GLU A 211 4.89 -12.13 14.10
C GLU A 211 5.58 -12.01 12.73
N GLU A 212 4.96 -11.34 11.76
CA GLU A 212 5.52 -11.19 10.42
C GLU A 212 6.83 -10.38 10.42
N VAL A 213 6.83 -9.21 11.08
CA VAL A 213 7.99 -8.31 11.06
C VAL A 213 9.17 -8.87 11.87
N LEU A 214 8.92 -9.58 12.97
CA LEU A 214 9.98 -10.17 13.80
C LEU A 214 10.50 -11.51 13.26
N SER A 215 9.62 -12.39 12.76
CA SER A 215 10.04 -13.69 12.21
C SER A 215 10.92 -13.56 10.97
N GLU A 216 10.72 -12.51 10.16
CA GLU A 216 11.61 -12.20 9.03
C GLU A 216 12.99 -11.69 9.48
N SER A 217 13.08 -11.05 10.65
CA SER A 217 14.36 -10.61 11.23
C SER A 217 15.24 -11.80 11.59
N GLU A 218 14.67 -12.79 12.26
CA GLU A 218 15.39 -13.97 12.77
C GLU A 218 15.88 -14.88 11.64
N ARG A 219 15.08 -15.04 10.57
CA ARG A 219 15.49 -15.81 9.39
C ARG A 219 16.70 -15.22 8.67
N THR A 220 16.86 -13.90 8.70
CA THR A 220 17.95 -13.22 7.97
C THR A 220 19.26 -13.27 8.78
N GLU A 221 19.21 -13.06 10.10
CA GLU A 221 20.39 -13.20 10.97
C GLU A 221 20.90 -14.64 11.08
N GLY A 222 20.03 -15.63 10.87
CA GLY A 222 20.42 -17.04 10.77
C GLY A 222 21.09 -17.39 9.43
N GLN A 223 20.69 -16.75 8.34
CA GLN A 223 21.18 -17.05 6.99
C GLN A 223 22.48 -16.30 6.65
N GLU A 224 22.74 -15.14 7.25
CA GLU A 224 24.00 -14.40 7.13
C GLU A 224 25.16 -15.04 7.94
N ARG A 225 24.85 -15.99 8.83
CA ARG A 225 25.83 -16.76 9.63
C ARG A 225 26.29 -18.08 8.99
N ILE A 226 25.86 -18.38 7.76
CA ILE A 226 26.40 -19.52 7.01
C ILE A 226 27.52 -18.99 6.11
N PRO A 227 28.80 -19.20 6.45
CA PRO A 227 29.87 -18.92 5.51
C PRO A 227 29.67 -19.83 4.30
N VAL A 228 29.59 -19.22 3.12
CA VAL A 228 29.72 -19.94 1.86
C VAL A 228 31.11 -20.55 1.84
N ALA A 229 31.19 -21.85 2.11
CA ALA A 229 32.39 -22.67 1.97
C ALA A 229 32.45 -23.26 0.55
#